data_AF-A0A2R7M4X6-F1
#
_entry.id   AF-A0A2R7M4X6-F1
#
_cell.length_a   1.000
_cell.length_b   1.000
_cell.length_c   1.000
_cell.angle_alpha   90.00
_cell.angle_beta   90.00
_cell.angle_gamma   90.00
#
_symmetry.space_group_name_H-M   'P 1'
#
loop_
_entity.id
_entity.type
_entity.pdbx_description
1 polymer ?
#
loop_
_entity_poly.entity_id
_entity_poly.type
_entity_poly.pdbx_seq_one_letter_code
_entity_poly.pdbx_strand_id
1 'polypeptide(L)'
;MMGSMSDDTNDLDDVQVKRFDRDNDPDGYTDDDVISKDLLFDLVLSSFVGFKDEALEGKIGVTLQCGGVTVSGLVISATVWVSAMAEQLREGGATELGDSVEKAFLALLEDQAEVWDRRDAADLSGRARRFIHMQDVKIFNGDRDVNVPLWRGALRDVSGWSLGSWNVKEESTDNSLE
;
A
#
# COMPACT_ATOMS: atom_id res chain seq x y z
N MET A 1 29.97 -46.53 29.06
CA MET A 1 28.70 -46.15 28.43
C MET A 1 28.83 -44.71 27.98
N MET A 2 29.18 -44.48 26.72
CA MET A 2 29.20 -43.16 26.10
C MET A 2 28.03 -43.12 25.12
N GLY A 3 27.05 -42.27 25.38
CA GLY A 3 25.92 -42.03 24.50
C GLY A 3 26.39 -41.28 23.27
N SER A 4 26.17 -41.86 22.10
CA SER A 4 26.33 -41.21 20.81
C SER A 4 25.19 -40.21 20.65
N MET A 5 25.47 -38.91 20.78
CA MET A 5 24.64 -37.84 20.25
C MET A 5 24.68 -37.95 18.73
N SER A 6 23.55 -38.30 18.11
CA SER A 6 23.35 -38.14 16.68
C SER A 6 23.26 -36.66 16.37
N ASP A 7 24.07 -36.26 15.39
CA ASP A 7 24.20 -34.94 14.83
C ASP A 7 22.94 -34.63 14.00
N ASP A 8 22.00 -33.88 14.58
CA ASP A 8 20.84 -33.33 13.87
C ASP A 8 21.31 -32.13 13.02
N THR A 9 21.96 -32.41 11.89
CA THR A 9 22.30 -31.38 10.92
C THR A 9 21.41 -31.50 9.68
N ASN A 10 20.50 -30.52 9.59
CA ASN A 10 20.17 -29.77 8.38
C ASN A 10 19.03 -30.28 7.46
N ASP A 11 17.78 -30.26 7.96
CA ASP A 11 16.53 -30.33 7.16
C ASP A 11 16.16 -28.98 6.48
N LEU A 12 17.15 -28.19 6.02
CA LEU A 12 16.89 -26.91 5.34
C LEU A 12 17.00 -26.99 3.81
N ASP A 13 17.40 -28.14 3.26
CA ASP A 13 17.64 -28.31 1.82
C ASP A 13 16.36 -28.51 0.99
N ASP A 14 15.20 -28.74 1.63
CA ASP A 14 13.94 -29.08 0.95
C ASP A 14 12.97 -27.90 0.72
N VAL A 15 13.37 -26.66 1.03
CA VAL A 15 12.56 -25.49 0.66
C VAL A 15 12.84 -25.13 -0.80
N GLN A 16 12.20 -25.86 -1.72
CA GLN A 16 12.11 -25.49 -3.13
C GLN A 16 11.32 -24.19 -3.26
N VAL A 17 12.01 -23.04 -3.27
CA VAL A 17 11.40 -21.75 -3.59
C VAL A 17 10.98 -21.79 -5.05
N LYS A 18 9.68 -21.96 -5.32
CA LYS A 18 9.11 -21.81 -6.66
C LYS A 18 9.43 -20.40 -7.16
N ARG A 19 10.34 -20.29 -8.13
CA ARG A 19 10.61 -19.03 -8.81
C ARG A 19 9.47 -18.75 -9.78
N PHE A 20 9.05 -17.49 -9.85
CA PHE A 20 8.07 -17.02 -10.83
C PHE A 20 8.55 -17.36 -12.25
N ASP A 21 7.70 -18.05 -13.02
CA ASP A 21 7.98 -18.43 -14.41
C ASP A 21 7.31 -17.44 -15.36
N ARG A 22 8.03 -16.37 -15.65
CA ARG A 22 7.57 -15.28 -16.51
C ARG A 22 7.22 -15.74 -17.93
N ASP A 23 7.97 -16.68 -18.48
CA ASP A 23 7.83 -17.07 -19.89
C ASP A 23 6.57 -17.92 -20.13
N ASN A 24 5.97 -18.45 -19.06
CA ASN A 24 4.75 -19.25 -19.10
C ASN A 24 3.60 -18.65 -18.26
N ASP A 25 3.67 -17.38 -17.85
CA ASP A 25 2.58 -16.76 -17.08
C ASP A 25 1.32 -16.58 -17.95
N PRO A 26 0.17 -17.14 -17.54
CA PRO A 26 -1.05 -17.13 -18.36
C PRO A 26 -1.65 -15.73 -18.57
N ASP A 27 -1.28 -14.76 -17.72
CA ASP A 27 -1.74 -13.38 -17.79
C ASP A 27 -0.65 -12.43 -18.36
N GLY A 28 0.52 -12.97 -18.73
CA GLY A 28 1.64 -12.21 -19.27
C GLY A 28 2.33 -11.30 -18.24
N TYR A 29 2.24 -11.60 -16.94
CA TYR A 29 2.90 -10.81 -15.91
C TYR A 29 4.42 -10.86 -16.05
N THR A 30 5.05 -9.71 -15.88
CA THR A 30 6.51 -9.60 -15.86
C THR A 30 7.07 -9.75 -14.44
N ASP A 31 8.39 -9.92 -14.31
CA ASP A 31 9.06 -9.90 -13.01
C ASP A 31 8.75 -8.60 -12.25
N ASP A 32 8.74 -7.48 -12.97
CA ASP A 32 8.36 -6.20 -12.39
C ASP A 32 6.95 -6.30 -11.81
N ASP A 33 5.99 -6.95 -12.49
CA ASP A 33 4.58 -7.05 -12.05
C ASP A 33 4.37 -7.82 -10.76
N VAL A 34 5.24 -8.75 -10.41
CA VAL A 34 5.06 -9.61 -9.23
C VAL A 34 6.07 -9.34 -8.12
N ILE A 35 7.18 -8.65 -8.43
CA ILE A 35 8.21 -8.33 -7.45
C ILE A 35 7.94 -6.97 -6.80
N SER A 36 7.73 -6.99 -5.48
CA SER A 36 7.62 -5.77 -4.67
C SER A 36 8.94 -5.01 -4.64
N LYS A 37 8.85 -3.68 -4.72
CA LYS A 37 10.02 -2.77 -4.70
C LYS A 37 10.85 -2.89 -3.41
N ASP A 38 10.18 -3.15 -2.30
CA ASP A 38 10.74 -3.40 -0.96
C ASP A 38 9.81 -4.38 -0.25
N LEU A 39 10.26 -5.62 -0.05
CA LEU A 39 9.46 -6.69 0.58
C LEU A 39 9.06 -6.36 2.01
N LEU A 40 9.95 -5.72 2.77
CA LEU A 40 9.66 -5.39 4.18
C LEU A 40 8.61 -4.29 4.24
N PHE A 41 8.75 -3.27 3.39
CA PHE A 41 7.76 -2.21 3.36
C PHE A 41 6.39 -2.72 2.91
N ASP A 42 6.36 -3.56 1.88
CA ASP A 42 5.14 -4.17 1.37
C ASP A 42 4.44 -5.03 2.43
N LEU A 43 5.21 -5.81 3.22
CA LEU A 43 4.68 -6.56 4.36
C LEU A 43 4.06 -5.64 5.43
N VAL A 44 4.75 -4.54 5.76
CA VAL A 44 4.22 -3.54 6.69
C VAL A 44 2.93 -2.95 6.15
N LEU A 45 2.87 -2.55 4.89
CA LEU A 45 1.65 -2.00 4.29
C LEU A 45 0.50 -3.03 4.32
N SER A 46 0.75 -4.25 3.85
CA SER A 46 -0.26 -5.30 3.79
C SER A 46 -0.81 -5.70 5.16
N SER A 47 -0.03 -5.54 6.24
CA SER A 47 -0.50 -5.80 7.62
C SER A 47 -1.59 -4.82 8.08
N PHE A 48 -1.70 -3.65 7.45
CA PHE A 48 -2.70 -2.64 7.80
C PHE A 48 -3.75 -2.51 6.72
N VAL A 49 -3.36 -2.38 5.44
CA VAL A 49 -4.30 -2.11 4.35
C VAL A 49 -4.77 -3.37 3.60
N GLY A 50 -4.29 -4.56 3.99
CA GLY A 50 -4.58 -5.83 3.32
C GLY A 50 -3.66 -6.08 2.11
N PHE A 51 -3.57 -7.32 1.64
CA PHE A 51 -2.70 -7.66 0.51
C PHE A 51 -3.23 -7.14 -0.83
N LYS A 52 -4.55 -6.91 -0.92
CA LYS A 52 -5.25 -6.41 -2.10
C LYS A 52 -5.70 -4.95 -1.92
N ASP A 53 -5.18 -4.25 -0.92
CA ASP A 53 -5.63 -2.92 -0.51
C ASP A 53 -7.15 -2.88 -0.21
N GLU A 54 -7.67 -3.90 0.46
CA GLU A 54 -9.10 -4.10 0.74
C GLU A 54 -9.54 -3.67 2.15
N ALA A 55 -8.60 -3.45 3.08
CA ALA A 55 -8.96 -3.12 4.46
C ALA A 55 -9.50 -1.69 4.59
N LEU A 56 -10.75 -1.55 5.04
CA LEU A 56 -11.43 -0.25 5.10
C LEU A 56 -11.06 0.58 6.34
N GLU A 57 -10.71 -0.07 7.45
CA GLU A 57 -10.39 0.59 8.72
C GLU A 57 -8.88 0.69 8.99
N GLY A 58 -8.07 -0.04 8.21
CA GLY A 58 -6.64 -0.12 8.37
C GLY A 58 -5.94 1.18 8.00
N LYS A 59 -5.20 1.77 8.96
CA LYS A 59 -4.41 2.98 8.76
C LYS A 59 -3.07 2.88 9.46
N ILE A 60 -2.02 3.42 8.84
CA ILE A 60 -0.69 3.50 9.45
C ILE A 60 -0.01 4.82 9.10
N GLY A 61 0.55 5.49 10.10
CA GLY A 61 1.38 6.67 9.88
C GLY A 61 2.71 6.26 9.25
N VAL A 62 3.03 6.85 8.10
CA VAL A 62 4.29 6.59 7.37
C VAL A 62 4.88 7.91 6.87
N THR A 63 6.20 7.96 6.88
CA THR A 63 6.98 9.03 6.25
C THR A 63 7.87 8.41 5.18
N LEU A 64 7.87 9.01 4.00
CA LEU A 64 8.54 8.55 2.79
C LEU A 64 9.56 9.57 2.32
N GLN A 65 10.66 9.09 1.75
CA GLN A 65 11.55 9.89 0.90
C GLN A 65 11.28 9.52 -0.57
N CYS A 66 10.87 10.51 -1.37
CA CYS A 66 10.52 10.33 -2.78
C CYS A 66 11.05 11.51 -3.60
N GLY A 67 11.91 11.27 -4.59
CA GLY A 67 12.32 12.34 -5.53
C GLY A 67 12.91 13.60 -4.89
N GLY A 68 13.57 13.48 -3.73
CA GLY A 68 14.15 14.60 -2.99
C GLY A 68 13.18 15.37 -2.08
N VAL A 69 11.92 14.95 -1.99
CA VAL A 69 10.94 15.46 -1.01
C VAL A 69 10.63 14.42 0.07
N THR A 70 10.18 14.90 1.23
CA THR A 70 9.67 14.05 2.30
C THR A 70 8.15 14.12 2.30
N VAL A 71 7.47 12.97 2.20
CA VAL A 71 6.00 12.87 2.21
C VAL A 71 5.58 12.13 3.49
N SER A 72 4.77 12.74 4.33
CA SER A 72 4.36 12.17 5.62
C SER A 72 2.86 12.24 5.80
N GLY A 73 2.22 11.15 6.25
CA GLY A 73 0.76 11.10 6.42
C GLY A 73 0.27 9.72 6.82
N LEU A 74 -1.03 9.47 6.70
CA LEU A 74 -1.63 8.16 7.00
C LEU A 74 -1.83 7.36 5.73
N VAL A 75 -1.21 6.19 5.63
CA VAL A 75 -1.50 5.22 4.58
C VAL A 75 -2.89 4.64 4.81
N ILE A 76 -3.66 4.56 3.73
CA ILE A 76 -5.00 4.00 3.66
C ILE A 76 -5.09 3.06 2.46
N SER A 77 -6.11 2.20 2.43
CA SER A 77 -6.39 1.36 1.27
C SER A 77 -6.79 2.18 0.04
N ALA A 78 -6.59 1.60 -1.14
CA ALA A 78 -6.98 2.20 -2.42
C ALA A 78 -8.49 2.48 -2.46
N THR A 79 -9.31 1.59 -1.92
CA THR A 79 -10.77 1.75 -1.81
C THR A 79 -11.13 3.01 -1.01
N VAL A 80 -10.54 3.19 0.18
CA VAL A 80 -10.78 4.38 1.02
C VAL A 80 -10.30 5.65 0.31
N TRP A 81 -9.16 5.58 -0.38
CA TRP A 81 -8.63 6.72 -1.11
C TRP A 81 -9.53 7.15 -2.28
N VAL A 82 -10.07 6.20 -3.03
CA VAL A 82 -11.01 6.47 -4.14
C VAL A 82 -12.28 7.14 -3.63
N SER A 83 -12.89 6.61 -2.56
CA SER A 83 -14.09 7.22 -1.98
C SER A 83 -13.82 8.62 -1.43
N ALA A 84 -12.68 8.84 -0.77
CA ALA A 84 -12.29 10.17 -0.30
C ALA A 84 -12.04 11.16 -1.46
N MET A 85 -11.43 10.70 -2.56
CA MET A 85 -11.21 11.53 -3.74
C MET A 85 -12.55 11.91 -4.42
N ALA A 86 -13.47 10.96 -4.53
CA ALA A 86 -14.80 11.21 -5.05
C ALA A 86 -15.58 12.22 -4.20
N GLU A 87 -15.45 12.13 -2.88
CA GLU A 87 -16.06 13.10 -1.97
C GLU A 87 -15.53 14.52 -2.18
N GLN A 88 -14.22 14.70 -2.36
CA GLN A 88 -13.65 16.02 -2.68
C GLN A 88 -14.22 16.62 -3.98
N LEU A 89 -14.51 15.77 -4.97
CA LEU A 89 -15.16 16.23 -6.20
C LEU A 89 -16.60 16.67 -5.94
N ARG A 90 -17.35 15.92 -5.12
CA ARG A 90 -18.72 16.28 -4.71
C ARG A 90 -18.74 17.60 -3.93
N GLU A 91 -17.86 17.76 -2.95
CA GLU A 91 -17.71 18.99 -2.15
C GLU A 91 -17.29 20.19 -3.03
N GLY A 92 -16.50 19.95 -4.08
CA GLY A 92 -16.13 20.95 -5.07
C GLY A 92 -17.24 21.32 -6.07
N GLY A 93 -18.45 20.75 -5.93
CA GLY A 93 -19.60 21.01 -6.79
C GLY A 93 -19.69 20.15 -8.06
N ALA A 94 -18.84 19.13 -8.20
CA ALA A 94 -18.79 18.24 -9.35
C ALA A 94 -19.41 16.86 -9.02
N THR A 95 -20.65 16.85 -8.51
CA THR A 95 -21.29 15.64 -7.95
C THR A 95 -21.32 14.46 -8.91
N GLU A 96 -21.85 14.65 -10.12
CA GLU A 96 -21.96 13.59 -11.13
C GLU A 96 -20.60 13.00 -11.54
N LEU A 97 -19.55 13.84 -11.53
CA LEU A 97 -18.18 13.38 -11.81
C LEU A 97 -17.63 12.56 -10.65
N GLY A 98 -17.86 13.01 -9.40
CA GLY A 98 -17.51 12.26 -8.19
C GLY A 98 -18.10 10.85 -8.21
N ASP A 99 -19.40 10.73 -8.46
CA ASP A 99 -20.11 9.45 -8.50
C ASP A 99 -19.63 8.55 -9.64
N SER A 100 -19.38 9.14 -10.82
CA SER A 100 -18.87 8.40 -11.98
C SER A 100 -17.44 7.87 -11.75
N VAL A 101 -16.58 8.69 -11.14
CA VAL A 101 -15.20 8.32 -10.81
C VAL A 101 -15.17 7.23 -9.74
N GLU A 102 -15.95 7.38 -8.67
CA GLU A 102 -16.05 6.38 -7.60
C GLU A 102 -16.47 5.02 -8.17
N LYS A 103 -17.57 5.00 -8.92
CA LYS A 103 -18.08 3.76 -9.54
C LYS A 103 -17.05 3.10 -10.46
N ALA A 104 -16.40 3.89 -11.33
CA ALA A 104 -15.43 3.35 -12.29
C ALA A 104 -14.19 2.78 -11.60
N PHE A 105 -13.67 3.47 -10.58
CA PHE A 105 -12.49 3.01 -9.86
C PHE A 105 -12.78 1.82 -8.95
N LEU A 106 -13.93 1.79 -8.28
CA LEU A 106 -14.32 0.65 -7.46
C LEU A 106 -14.49 -0.62 -8.30
N ALA A 107 -15.09 -0.52 -9.49
CA ALA A 107 -15.16 -1.64 -10.43
C ALA A 107 -13.77 -2.13 -10.86
N LEU A 108 -12.83 -1.20 -11.11
CA LEU A 108 -11.44 -1.57 -11.44
C LEU A 108 -10.71 -2.25 -10.26
N LEU A 109 -11.02 -1.87 -9.02
CA LEU A 109 -10.45 -2.51 -7.83
C LEU A 109 -11.05 -3.90 -7.62
N GLU A 110 -12.34 -4.07 -7.85
CA GLU A 110 -13.04 -5.36 -7.81
C GLU A 110 -12.47 -6.34 -8.85
N ASP A 111 -12.35 -5.91 -10.11
CA ASP A 111 -11.72 -6.70 -11.18
C ASP A 111 -10.29 -7.14 -10.81
N GLN A 112 -9.51 -6.25 -10.18
CA GLN A 112 -8.15 -6.58 -9.72
C GLN A 112 -8.15 -7.58 -8.56
N ALA A 113 -9.10 -7.48 -7.63
CA ALA A 113 -9.26 -8.43 -6.55
C ALA A 113 -9.64 -9.82 -7.08
N GLU A 114 -10.55 -9.90 -8.05
CA GLU A 114 -10.91 -11.17 -8.71
C GLU A 114 -9.72 -11.81 -9.45
N VAL A 115 -8.92 -11.00 -10.15
CA VAL A 115 -7.68 -11.47 -10.78
C VAL A 115 -6.72 -12.02 -9.72
N TRP A 116 -6.61 -11.37 -8.56
CA TRP A 116 -5.80 -11.85 -7.46
C TRP A 116 -6.30 -13.21 -6.94
N ASP A 117 -7.59 -13.34 -6.67
CA ASP A 117 -8.20 -14.58 -6.17
C ASP A 117 -8.03 -15.74 -7.15
N ARG A 118 -8.21 -15.49 -8.45
CA ARG A 118 -7.97 -16.49 -9.49
C ARG A 118 -6.50 -16.94 -9.52
N ARG A 119 -5.56 -16.01 -9.37
CA ARG A 119 -4.12 -16.33 -9.39
C ARG A 119 -3.70 -17.07 -8.13
N ASP A 120 -4.17 -16.66 -6.96
CA ASP A 120 -3.94 -17.33 -5.69
C ASP A 120 -4.47 -18.78 -5.71
N ALA A 121 -5.68 -18.98 -6.23
CA ALA A 121 -6.26 -20.32 -6.42
C ALA A 121 -5.48 -21.21 -7.40
N ALA A 122 -4.68 -20.61 -8.29
CA ALA A 122 -3.81 -21.29 -9.24
C ALA A 122 -2.36 -21.44 -8.75
N ASP A 123 -2.06 -21.06 -7.49
CA ASP A 123 -0.70 -21.02 -6.92
C ASP A 123 0.26 -20.14 -7.75
N LEU A 124 -0.28 -19.03 -8.29
CA LEU A 124 0.44 -18.02 -9.05
C LEU A 124 0.59 -16.74 -8.22
N SER A 125 1.74 -16.07 -8.35
CA SER A 125 1.99 -14.81 -7.65
C SER A 125 1.02 -13.71 -8.10
N GLY A 126 0.39 -13.05 -7.15
CA GLY A 126 -0.40 -11.83 -7.39
C GLY A 126 0.48 -10.66 -7.85
N ARG A 127 -0.18 -9.57 -8.28
CA ARG A 127 0.53 -8.38 -8.74
C ARG A 127 1.13 -7.62 -7.55
N ALA A 128 2.41 -7.29 -7.54
CA ALA A 128 2.97 -6.46 -6.50
C ALA A 128 2.26 -5.10 -6.39
N ARG A 129 2.13 -4.59 -5.15
CA ARG A 129 1.61 -3.25 -4.90
C ARG A 129 2.45 -2.22 -5.66
N ARG A 130 1.79 -1.33 -6.40
CA ARG A 130 2.45 -0.34 -7.26
C ARG A 130 2.40 1.08 -6.73
N PHE A 131 1.34 1.38 -5.99
CA PHE A 131 1.06 2.69 -5.48
C PHE A 131 0.80 2.63 -3.99
N ILE A 132 1.14 3.72 -3.33
CA ILE A 132 0.76 3.98 -1.96
C ILE A 132 -0.24 5.13 -1.96
N HIS A 133 -1.28 4.97 -1.15
CA HIS A 133 -2.38 5.92 -1.02
C HIS A 133 -2.36 6.46 0.40
N MET A 134 -2.38 7.79 0.53
CA MET A 134 -2.28 8.45 1.83
C MET A 134 -3.34 9.53 1.97
N GLN A 135 -3.78 9.75 3.21
CA GLN A 135 -4.60 10.87 3.65
C GLN A 135 -3.86 11.74 4.67
N ASP A 136 -4.33 12.98 4.85
CA ASP A 136 -3.78 13.93 5.82
C ASP A 136 -2.27 14.12 5.66
N VAL A 137 -1.86 14.47 4.44
CA VAL A 137 -0.46 14.38 4.00
C VAL A 137 0.21 15.72 4.06
N LYS A 138 1.40 15.73 4.64
CA LYS A 138 2.33 16.86 4.65
C LYS A 138 3.53 16.54 3.76
N ILE A 139 3.78 17.39 2.78
CA ILE A 139 4.91 17.27 1.85
C ILE A 139 5.93 18.35 2.19
N PHE A 140 7.17 17.95 2.44
CA PHE A 140 8.29 18.84 2.73
C PHE A 140 9.27 18.88 1.56
N ASN A 141 9.67 20.09 1.17
CA ASN A 141 10.70 20.35 0.18
C ASN A 141 11.63 21.45 0.71
N GLY A 142 12.70 21.03 1.40
CA GLY A 142 13.56 21.95 2.15
C GLY A 142 12.78 22.65 3.27
N ASP A 143 12.85 23.98 3.30
CA ASP A 143 12.17 24.82 4.31
C ASP A 143 10.69 25.08 4.00
N ARG A 144 10.14 24.49 2.93
CA ARG A 144 8.74 24.66 2.54
C ARG A 144 7.95 23.38 2.78
N ASP A 145 6.73 23.55 3.26
CA ASP A 145 5.76 22.47 3.37
C ASP A 145 4.40 22.82 2.76
N VAL A 146 3.67 21.79 2.34
CA VAL A 146 2.28 21.89 1.93
C VAL A 146 1.49 20.72 2.50
N ASN A 147 0.28 21.01 2.98
CA ASN A 147 -0.68 19.99 3.38
C ASN A 147 -1.60 19.69 2.20
N VAL A 148 -1.78 18.42 1.89
CA VAL A 148 -2.74 17.94 0.90
C VAL A 148 -3.62 16.87 1.55
N PRO A 149 -4.94 16.89 1.31
CA PRO A 149 -5.85 15.97 1.98
C PRO A 149 -5.65 14.53 1.52
N LEU A 150 -5.28 14.33 0.26
CA LEU A 150 -5.00 13.03 -0.33
C LEU A 150 -3.70 13.08 -1.14
N TRP A 151 -2.94 11.99 -1.09
CA TRP A 151 -1.75 11.81 -1.92
C TRP A 151 -1.68 10.39 -2.44
N ARG A 152 -1.20 10.24 -3.68
CA ARG A 152 -0.93 8.95 -4.31
C ARG A 152 0.47 9.00 -4.92
N GLY A 153 1.31 8.05 -4.55
CA GLY A 153 2.68 7.95 -5.05
C GLY A 153 3.01 6.56 -5.58
N ALA A 154 3.88 6.48 -6.58
CA ALA A 154 4.37 5.20 -7.06
C ALA A 154 5.44 4.66 -6.10
N LEU A 155 5.30 3.40 -5.67
CA LEU A 155 6.26 2.78 -4.74
C LEU A 155 7.66 2.68 -5.33
N ARG A 156 7.78 2.58 -6.67
CA ARG A 156 9.08 2.59 -7.36
C ARG A 156 9.90 3.85 -7.12
N ASP A 157 9.23 4.97 -6.82
CA ASP A 157 9.87 6.28 -6.61
C ASP A 157 10.22 6.53 -5.13
N VAL A 158 9.87 5.60 -4.24
CA VAL A 158 10.21 5.63 -2.80
C VAL A 158 11.65 5.13 -2.62
N SER A 159 12.53 6.00 -2.13
CA SER A 159 13.93 5.67 -1.84
C SER A 159 14.17 5.34 -0.37
N GLY A 160 13.24 5.68 0.51
CA GLY A 160 13.30 5.38 1.94
C GLY A 160 11.93 5.57 2.60
N TRP A 161 11.75 4.93 3.75
CA TRP A 161 10.54 5.04 4.54
C TRP A 161 10.85 4.89 6.04
N SER A 162 9.97 5.45 6.87
CA SER A 162 9.94 5.22 8.32
C SER A 162 8.51 5.15 8.81
N LEU A 163 8.30 4.42 9.91
CA LEU A 163 7.03 4.44 10.63
C LEU A 163 6.84 5.75 11.38
N GLY A 164 5.58 6.17 11.50
CA GLY A 164 5.18 7.45 12.08
C GLY A 164 4.94 8.52 11.02
N SER A 165 4.13 9.51 11.39
CA SER A 165 3.71 10.59 10.51
C SER A 165 3.82 11.96 11.21
N TRP A 166 4.10 12.99 10.43
CA TRP A 166 4.30 14.38 10.88
C TRP A 166 3.03 15.23 10.66
N ASN A 167 1.90 14.55 10.49
CA ASN A 167 0.58 15.15 10.49
C ASN A 167 0.23 15.52 11.93
N VAL A 168 0.31 16.81 12.24
CA VAL A 168 -0.26 17.34 13.47
C VAL A 168 -1.77 17.20 13.33
N LYS A 169 -2.41 16.33 14.13
CA LYS A 169 -3.82 16.55 14.44
C LYS A 169 -3.86 17.89 15.17
N GLU A 170 -4.45 18.92 14.57
CA GLU A 170 -4.95 20.03 15.37
C GLU A 170 -5.93 19.38 16.35
N GLU A 171 -5.51 19.21 17.60
CA GLU A 171 -6.47 19.03 18.67
C GLU A 171 -7.39 20.24 18.56
N SER A 172 -8.68 19.99 18.33
CA SER A 172 -9.70 20.98 18.60
C SER A 172 -9.51 21.36 20.06
N THR A 173 -8.82 22.47 20.32
CA THR A 173 -8.94 23.18 21.59
C THR A 173 -10.40 23.57 21.69
N ASP A 174 -11.18 22.68 22.27
CA ASP A 174 -12.49 22.95 22.81
C ASP A 174 -12.27 23.94 23.95
N ASN A 175 -12.22 25.22 23.58
CA ASN A 175 -12.15 26.34 24.50
C ASN A 175 -13.57 26.65 25.02
N SER A 176 -14.32 25.63 25.45
CA SER A 176 -15.56 25.80 26.18
C SER A 176 -15.30 25.78 27.69
N LEU A 177 -14.62 26.82 28.17
CA LEU A 177 -14.69 27.27 29.56
C LEU A 177 -14.69 28.79 29.58
N GLU A 178 -15.88 29.39 29.67
CA GLU A 178 -16.33 30.29 30.77
C GLU A 178 -17.78 30.76 30.54
#